data_AF-A0A7R9YQT2-F1
#
_entry.id   AF-A0A7R9YQT2-F1
#
_cell.length_a   1.000
_cell.length_b   1.000
_cell.length_c   1.000
_cell.angle_alpha   90.00
_cell.angle_beta   90.00
_cell.angle_gamma   90.00
#
_symmetry.space_group_name_H-M   'P 1'
#
loop_
_entity.id
_entity.type
_entity.pdbx_description
1 polymer ?
#
loop_
_entity_poly.entity_id
_entity_poly.type
_entity_poly.pdbx_seq_one_letter_code
_entity_poly.pdbx_strand_id
1 'polypeptide(L)'
;AQQATDPLSYVMLSHQLLTLVHFIVWAAAYGGVGGDGPAQVSLMEFDDVMLSLAALTGWGSLAFFFRGWQPLGHIQVLFEYCIWQLLALALFFVLADVGFALAFHTLANGTTAVTGALAAKPGGPPSAGGTTVSYAMVQLVRFMYGEASYDAYVVGASSAKDGFATILFLVYAAGITVLLSAVLIAMVVHTWTRRQEEALQIWRQRWTSYVLRTEARMPWVWARHCRLGQPAYDPALKQPVFNHVYEVVAEENKNGSTEALAAVHAALHSLQAKQG
;
A
#
# COMPACT_ATOMS: atom_id res chain seq x y z
N ALA A 1 15.41 14.78 3.04
CA ALA A 1 14.85 14.56 1.68
C ALA A 1 14.45 13.11 1.39
N GLN A 2 15.14 12.07 1.87
CA GLN A 2 14.80 10.65 1.60
C GLN A 2 13.55 10.08 2.29
N GLN A 3 12.91 10.80 3.24
CA GLN A 3 11.66 10.33 3.87
C GLN A 3 10.44 10.43 2.96
N ALA A 4 10.51 11.18 1.85
CA ALA A 4 9.39 11.40 0.93
C ALA A 4 9.18 10.25 -0.09
N THR A 5 10.01 9.19 -0.09
CA THR A 5 9.91 8.11 -1.07
C THR A 5 9.22 6.86 -0.54
N ASP A 6 8.67 6.91 0.67
CA ASP A 6 8.15 5.74 1.34
C ASP A 6 6.60 5.69 1.34
N PRO A 7 5.97 4.75 0.60
CA PRO A 7 4.51 4.64 0.50
C PRO A 7 3.82 4.45 1.86
N LEU A 8 4.41 3.70 2.80
CA LEU A 8 3.76 3.44 4.09
C LEU A 8 3.82 4.63 5.04
N SER A 9 4.82 5.51 4.88
CA SER A 9 4.85 6.79 5.59
C SER A 9 3.67 7.67 5.18
N TYR A 10 3.22 7.61 3.92
CA TYR A 10 2.01 8.31 3.47
C TYR A 10 0.72 7.73 4.08
N VAL A 11 0.63 6.40 4.25
CA VAL A 11 -0.50 5.76 4.94
C VAL A 11 -0.57 6.16 6.41
N MET A 12 0.58 6.21 7.09
CA MET A 12 0.64 6.71 8.47
C MET A 12 0.24 8.19 8.54
N LEU A 13 0.75 9.02 7.63
CA LEU A 13 0.41 10.44 7.58
C LEU A 13 -1.08 10.66 7.28
N SER A 14 -1.67 9.91 6.36
CA SER A 14 -3.09 10.01 6.03
C SER A 14 -3.95 9.60 7.22
N HIS A 15 -3.58 8.54 7.94
CA HIS A 15 -4.23 8.16 9.20
C HIS A 15 -4.20 9.30 10.22
N GLN A 16 -3.02 9.90 10.47
CA GLN A 16 -2.89 11.02 11.41
C GLN A 16 -3.68 12.26 10.98
N LEU A 17 -3.78 12.52 9.68
CA LEU A 17 -4.58 13.62 9.14
C LEU A 17 -6.07 13.36 9.32
N LEU A 18 -6.55 12.15 9.02
CA LEU A 18 -7.95 11.78 9.18
C LEU A 18 -8.38 11.80 10.66
N THR A 19 -7.54 11.30 11.56
CA THR A 19 -7.82 11.38 13.01
C THR A 19 -7.82 12.82 13.49
N LEU A 20 -6.90 13.67 13.02
CA LEU A 20 -6.90 15.09 13.34
C LEU A 20 -8.18 15.79 12.86
N VAL A 21 -8.61 15.54 11.62
CA VAL A 21 -9.86 16.10 11.07
C VAL A 21 -11.06 15.63 11.89
N HIS A 22 -11.16 14.34 12.19
CA HIS A 22 -12.19 13.78 13.07
C HIS A 22 -12.20 14.48 14.44
N PHE A 23 -11.04 14.63 15.10
CA PHE A 23 -10.97 15.30 16.40
C PHE A 23 -11.37 16.78 16.33
N ILE A 24 -11.05 17.49 15.25
CA ILE A 24 -11.46 18.88 15.04
C ILE A 24 -12.98 18.97 14.88
N VAL A 25 -13.56 18.11 14.04
CA VAL A 25 -15.02 18.05 13.81
C VAL A 25 -15.73 17.68 15.11
N TRP A 26 -15.25 16.66 15.80
CA TRP A 26 -15.78 16.24 17.10
C TRP A 26 -15.71 17.37 18.14
N ALA A 27 -14.56 18.02 18.30
CA ALA A 27 -14.42 19.11 19.26
C ALA A 27 -15.29 20.33 18.93
N ALA A 28 -15.39 20.70 17.65
CA ALA A 28 -16.14 21.88 17.21
C ALA A 28 -17.65 21.65 17.18
N ALA A 29 -18.11 20.46 16.78
CA ALA A 29 -19.51 20.17 16.53
C ALA A 29 -20.21 19.43 17.66
N TYR A 30 -19.48 18.61 18.43
CA TYR A 30 -20.02 17.83 19.55
C TYR A 30 -19.73 18.49 20.90
N GLY A 31 -19.00 19.62 20.94
CA GLY A 31 -18.65 20.31 22.18
C GLY A 31 -17.62 19.56 23.05
N GLY A 32 -16.98 18.52 22.51
CA GLY A 32 -16.01 17.69 23.22
C GLY A 32 -16.64 16.67 24.17
N VAL A 33 -15.97 16.38 25.29
CA VAL A 33 -16.42 15.36 26.24
C VAL A 33 -17.70 15.83 26.96
N GLY A 34 -18.82 15.18 26.66
CA GLY A 34 -20.11 15.43 27.32
C GLY A 34 -20.98 16.51 26.68
N GLY A 35 -20.67 16.97 25.46
CA GLY A 35 -21.56 17.88 24.74
C GLY A 35 -22.73 17.18 24.05
N ASP A 36 -23.73 17.98 23.67
CA ASP A 36 -25.04 17.51 23.20
C ASP A 36 -25.02 16.92 21.77
N GLY A 37 -23.87 16.96 21.09
CA GLY A 37 -23.72 16.52 19.70
C GLY A 37 -24.25 17.53 18.66
N PRO A 38 -23.98 17.29 17.37
CA PRO A 38 -24.39 18.18 16.30
C PRO A 38 -25.89 18.04 16.00
N ALA A 39 -26.55 19.17 15.73
CA ALA A 39 -27.95 19.19 15.32
C ALA A 39 -28.18 18.77 13.85
N GLN A 40 -27.13 18.73 13.03
CA GLN A 40 -27.22 18.44 11.59
C GLN A 40 -26.80 16.99 11.28
N VAL A 41 -27.72 16.22 10.70
CA VAL A 41 -27.49 14.81 10.32
C VAL A 41 -26.33 14.65 9.32
N SER A 42 -26.22 15.55 8.34
CA SER A 42 -25.15 15.50 7.34
C SER A 42 -23.75 15.60 7.95
N LEU A 43 -23.62 16.30 9.09
CA LEU A 43 -22.35 16.44 9.78
C LEU A 43 -22.00 15.16 10.55
N MET A 44 -23.01 14.48 11.11
CA MET A 44 -22.85 13.16 11.74
C MET A 44 -22.41 12.13 10.70
N GLU A 45 -23.11 12.07 9.56
CA GLU A 45 -22.77 11.17 8.46
C GLU A 45 -21.34 11.41 7.94
N PHE A 46 -20.95 12.68 7.80
CA PHE A 46 -19.58 13.03 7.41
C PHE A 46 -18.54 12.55 8.43
N ASP A 47 -18.78 12.77 9.72
CA ASP A 47 -17.86 12.33 10.78
C ASP A 47 -17.74 10.80 10.84
N ASP A 48 -18.85 10.08 10.70
CA ASP A 48 -18.87 8.61 10.63
C ASP A 48 -18.01 8.09 9.46
N VAL A 49 -18.09 8.73 8.29
CA VAL A 49 -17.25 8.39 7.13
C VAL A 49 -15.78 8.69 7.42
N MET A 50 -15.46 9.84 8.01
CA MET A 50 -14.07 10.20 8.36
C MET A 50 -13.49 9.22 9.37
N LEU A 51 -14.24 8.87 10.42
CA LEU A 51 -13.82 7.92 11.45
C LEU A 51 -13.63 6.52 10.85
N SER A 52 -14.51 6.08 9.95
CA SER A 52 -14.40 4.80 9.25
C SER A 52 -13.12 4.73 8.41
N LEU A 53 -12.80 5.81 7.68
CA LEU A 53 -11.56 5.92 6.91
C LEU A 53 -10.33 6.00 7.82
N ALA A 54 -10.42 6.71 8.94
CA ALA A 54 -9.36 6.79 9.95
C ALA A 54 -9.07 5.42 10.55
N ALA A 55 -10.10 4.65 10.89
CA ALA A 55 -9.96 3.29 11.40
C ALA A 55 -9.30 2.37 10.37
N LEU A 56 -9.77 2.39 9.11
CA LEU A 56 -9.22 1.57 8.03
C LEU A 56 -7.74 1.89 7.75
N THR A 57 -7.40 3.18 7.64
CA THR A 57 -6.01 3.63 7.47
C THR A 57 -5.16 3.33 8.71
N GLY A 58 -5.75 3.35 9.90
CA GLY A 58 -5.09 2.95 11.16
C GLY A 58 -4.64 1.50 11.13
N TRP A 59 -5.52 0.58 10.73
CA TRP A 59 -5.16 -0.82 10.51
C TRP A 59 -4.08 -0.98 9.43
N GLY A 60 -4.21 -0.25 8.31
CA GLY A 60 -3.19 -0.25 7.25
C GLY A 60 -1.82 0.27 7.75
N SER A 61 -1.82 1.25 8.65
CA SER A 61 -0.60 1.83 9.22
C SER A 61 0.18 0.85 10.08
N LEU A 62 -0.44 -0.23 10.60
CA LEU A 62 0.27 -1.26 11.36
C LEU A 62 1.38 -1.93 10.55
N ALA A 63 1.23 -1.99 9.22
CA ALA A 63 2.26 -2.51 8.32
C ALA A 63 3.59 -1.72 8.40
N PHE A 64 3.53 -0.46 8.83
CA PHE A 64 4.73 0.35 9.08
C PHE A 64 5.60 -0.26 10.19
N PHE A 65 5.00 -0.84 11.23
CA PHE A 65 5.74 -1.39 12.37
C PHE A 65 6.44 -2.72 12.05
N PHE A 66 6.01 -3.45 11.02
CA PHE A 66 6.67 -4.71 10.60
C PHE A 66 8.11 -4.51 10.09
N ARG A 67 8.49 -3.28 9.76
CA ARG A 67 9.89 -2.90 9.43
C ARG A 67 10.90 -3.30 10.47
N GLY A 68 10.49 -3.21 11.74
CA GLY A 68 11.38 -3.45 12.85
C GLY A 68 11.60 -4.92 13.18
N TRP A 69 10.85 -5.80 12.52
CA TRP A 69 10.89 -7.22 12.82
C TRP A 69 11.70 -7.97 11.76
N GLN A 70 12.84 -8.54 12.16
CA GLN A 70 13.78 -9.25 11.27
C GLN A 70 13.14 -10.26 10.29
N PRO A 71 12.22 -11.16 10.71
CA PRO A 71 11.63 -12.12 9.77
C PRO A 71 10.68 -11.48 8.75
N LEU A 72 10.01 -10.37 9.09
CA LEU A 72 9.00 -9.74 8.21
C LEU A 72 9.50 -8.50 7.47
N GLY A 73 10.61 -7.90 7.91
CA GLY A 73 11.04 -6.61 7.40
C GLY A 73 11.41 -6.60 5.91
N HIS A 74 12.03 -7.67 5.41
CA HIS A 74 12.34 -7.80 3.98
C HIS A 74 11.06 -8.07 3.14
N ILE A 75 10.10 -8.85 3.67
CA ILE A 75 8.79 -9.08 3.06
C ILE A 75 8.02 -7.76 2.96
N GLN A 76 8.13 -6.91 3.98
CA GLN A 76 7.49 -5.61 4.02
C GLN A 76 8.04 -4.67 2.94
N VAL A 77 9.33 -4.75 2.58
CA VAL A 77 9.87 -4.04 1.39
C VAL A 77 9.32 -4.60 0.08
N LEU A 78 9.19 -5.93 -0.05
CA LEU A 78 8.54 -6.56 -1.21
C LEU A 78 7.08 -6.13 -1.36
N PHE A 79 6.37 -6.05 -0.24
CA PHE A 79 4.98 -5.58 -0.20
C PHE A 79 4.85 -4.15 -0.73
N GLU A 80 5.77 -3.23 -0.38
CA GLU A 80 5.78 -1.87 -0.93
C GLU A 80 5.90 -1.85 -2.45
N TYR A 81 6.74 -2.71 -3.04
CA TYR A 81 6.83 -2.83 -4.49
C TYR A 81 5.52 -3.36 -5.10
N CYS A 82 4.89 -4.33 -4.45
CA CYS A 82 3.60 -4.86 -4.88
C CYS A 82 2.50 -3.80 -4.82
N ILE A 83 2.45 -2.94 -3.80
CA ILE A 83 1.43 -1.87 -3.68
C ILE A 83 1.45 -0.95 -4.91
N TRP A 84 2.63 -0.54 -5.39
CA TRP A 84 2.71 0.34 -6.55
C TRP A 84 2.20 -0.32 -7.83
N GLN A 85 2.52 -1.59 -8.02
CA GLN A 85 2.05 -2.34 -9.19
C GLN A 85 0.55 -2.66 -9.08
N LEU A 86 0.06 -2.95 -7.87
CA LEU A 86 -1.35 -3.07 -7.54
C LEU A 86 -2.11 -1.78 -7.84
N LEU A 87 -1.56 -0.62 -7.49
CA LEU A 87 -2.18 0.67 -7.77
C LEU A 87 -2.29 0.92 -9.28
N ALA A 88 -1.24 0.60 -10.05
CA ALA A 88 -1.29 0.69 -11.51
C ALA A 88 -2.36 -0.25 -12.11
N LEU A 89 -2.46 -1.49 -11.60
CA LEU A 89 -3.49 -2.44 -12.01
C LEU A 89 -4.89 -1.97 -11.61
N ALA A 90 -5.06 -1.39 -10.41
CA ALA A 90 -6.32 -0.85 -9.93
C ALA A 90 -6.78 0.34 -10.79
N LEU A 91 -5.86 1.22 -11.23
CA LEU A 91 -6.19 2.29 -12.17
C LEU A 91 -6.65 1.76 -13.51
N PHE A 92 -5.98 0.73 -14.05
CA PHE A 92 -6.44 0.05 -15.26
C PHE A 92 -7.83 -0.57 -15.07
N PHE A 93 -8.07 -1.22 -13.93
CA PHE A 93 -9.37 -1.76 -13.57
C PHE A 93 -10.45 -0.67 -13.55
N VAL A 94 -10.22 0.46 -12.88
CA VAL A 94 -11.18 1.58 -12.82
C VAL A 94 -11.48 2.11 -14.22
N LEU A 95 -10.47 2.25 -15.09
CA LEU A 95 -10.70 2.68 -16.47
C LEU A 95 -11.56 1.69 -17.27
N ALA A 96 -11.31 0.39 -17.11
CA ALA A 96 -12.13 -0.64 -17.72
C ALA A 96 -13.56 -0.59 -17.16
N ASP A 97 -13.72 -0.52 -15.84
CA ASP A 97 -15.01 -0.47 -15.16
C ASP A 97 -15.86 0.73 -15.59
N VAL A 98 -15.26 1.92 -15.71
CA VAL A 98 -15.92 3.12 -16.28
C VAL A 98 -16.37 2.87 -17.72
N GLY A 99 -15.52 2.26 -18.56
CA GLY A 99 -15.86 1.96 -19.95
C GLY A 99 -17.05 0.99 -20.08
N PHE A 100 -17.07 -0.08 -19.29
CA PHE A 100 -18.18 -1.03 -19.28
C PHE A 100 -19.44 -0.44 -18.63
N ALA A 101 -19.32 0.32 -17.55
CA ALA A 101 -20.43 1.01 -16.91
C ALA A 101 -21.11 1.99 -17.88
N LEU A 102 -20.32 2.75 -18.66
CA LEU A 102 -20.84 3.62 -19.71
C LEU A 102 -21.54 2.82 -20.81
N ALA A 103 -20.97 1.69 -21.25
CA ALA A 103 -21.59 0.84 -22.25
C ALA A 103 -22.95 0.29 -21.79
N PHE A 104 -23.05 -0.25 -20.56
CA PHE A 104 -24.31 -0.72 -19.98
C PHE A 104 -25.32 0.42 -19.83
N HIS A 105 -24.88 1.59 -19.37
CA HIS A 105 -25.75 2.76 -19.25
C HIS A 105 -26.29 3.21 -20.61
N THR A 106 -25.46 3.21 -21.66
CA THR A 106 -25.89 3.56 -23.03
C THR A 106 -26.86 2.51 -23.60
N LEU A 107 -26.68 1.24 -23.27
CA LEU A 107 -27.52 0.16 -23.76
C LEU A 107 -28.91 0.21 -23.11
N ALA A 108 -28.96 0.54 -21.81
CA ALA A 108 -30.18 0.71 -21.04
C ALA A 108 -30.97 1.96 -21.45
N ASN A 109 -30.30 3.12 -21.52
CA ASN A 109 -30.97 4.41 -21.65
C ASN A 109 -30.90 5.01 -23.06
N GLY A 110 -30.16 4.40 -23.99
CA GLY A 110 -29.94 4.91 -25.34
C GLY A 110 -28.87 6.01 -25.43
N THR A 111 -28.44 6.34 -26.64
CA THR A 111 -27.37 7.32 -26.92
C THR A 111 -27.74 8.76 -26.56
N THR A 112 -29.03 9.09 -26.52
CA THR A 112 -29.55 10.41 -26.15
C THR A 112 -29.43 10.71 -24.64
N ALA A 113 -29.30 9.68 -23.80
CA ALA A 113 -29.11 9.85 -22.36
C ALA A 113 -27.70 10.33 -21.98
N VAL A 114 -26.68 9.97 -22.77
CA VAL A 114 -25.27 10.30 -22.48
C VAL A 114 -24.89 11.72 -22.91
N THR A 115 -25.59 12.28 -23.89
CA THR A 115 -25.29 13.61 -24.46
C THR A 115 -26.15 14.73 -23.88
N GLY A 116 -26.98 14.45 -22.86
CA GLY A 116 -27.85 15.44 -22.22
C GLY A 116 -28.97 15.99 -23.11
N ALA A 117 -29.13 15.48 -24.33
CA ALA A 117 -30.16 15.93 -25.25
C ALA A 117 -31.49 15.20 -24.95
N LEU A 118 -32.34 15.86 -24.15
CA LEU A 118 -33.81 15.80 -24.19
C LEU A 118 -34.43 14.41 -24.40
N ALA A 119 -34.78 13.73 -23.30
CA ALA A 119 -36.04 12.98 -23.20
C ALA A 119 -36.27 12.45 -21.77
N ALA A 120 -36.33 13.32 -20.77
CA ALA A 120 -37.19 13.03 -19.63
C ALA A 120 -38.63 13.14 -20.13
N LYS A 121 -39.15 12.08 -20.75
CA LYS A 121 -40.57 11.98 -21.08
C LYS A 121 -41.30 11.80 -19.74
N PRO A 122 -42.09 12.77 -19.27
CA PRO A 122 -42.77 12.64 -17.98
C PRO A 122 -43.79 11.51 -18.11
N GLY A 123 -43.63 10.44 -17.31
CA GLY A 123 -44.57 9.31 -17.27
C GLY A 123 -44.11 8.01 -17.95
N GLY A 124 -42.85 7.87 -18.34
CA GLY A 124 -42.30 6.54 -18.66
C GLY A 124 -42.17 5.67 -17.40
N PRO A 125 -42.31 4.33 -17.49
CA PRO A 125 -42.07 3.46 -16.34
C PRO A 125 -40.66 3.71 -15.81
N PRO A 126 -40.45 3.64 -14.47
CA PRO A 126 -39.14 3.84 -13.89
C PRO A 126 -38.14 2.90 -14.57
N SER A 127 -37.07 3.47 -15.13
CA SER A 127 -36.02 2.73 -15.83
C SER A 127 -35.50 1.61 -14.93
N ALA A 128 -35.86 0.37 -15.25
CA ALA A 128 -35.34 -0.80 -14.58
C ALA A 128 -33.85 -0.95 -14.91
N GLY A 129 -32.99 -0.90 -13.89
CA GLY A 129 -31.56 -1.16 -13.99
C GLY A 129 -30.70 -0.01 -14.54
N GLY A 130 -30.01 0.74 -13.65
CA GLY A 130 -28.92 1.64 -14.07
C GLY A 130 -29.27 3.13 -14.25
N THR A 131 -29.86 3.77 -13.24
CA THR A 131 -30.22 5.20 -13.29
C THR A 131 -29.01 6.15 -13.38
N THR A 132 -27.81 5.70 -12.97
CA THR A 132 -26.57 6.48 -13.05
C THR A 132 -25.38 5.60 -13.42
N VAL A 133 -24.37 6.19 -14.07
CA VAL A 133 -23.10 5.51 -14.40
C VAL A 133 -22.40 5.03 -13.12
N SER A 134 -22.41 5.83 -12.05
CA SER A 134 -21.84 5.47 -10.75
C SER A 134 -22.50 4.23 -10.13
N TYR A 135 -23.82 4.10 -10.25
CA TYR A 135 -24.52 2.90 -9.81
C TYR A 135 -24.09 1.67 -10.63
N ALA A 136 -23.95 1.82 -11.95
CA ALA A 136 -23.50 0.74 -12.81
C ALA A 136 -22.07 0.28 -12.47
N MET A 137 -21.15 1.23 -12.20
CA MET A 137 -19.79 0.92 -11.72
C MET A 137 -19.80 0.10 -10.42
N VAL A 138 -20.58 0.54 -9.42
CA VAL A 138 -20.66 -0.18 -8.14
C VAL A 138 -21.24 -1.59 -8.33
N GLN A 139 -22.24 -1.75 -9.20
CA GLN A 139 -22.83 -3.06 -9.48
C GLN A 139 -21.87 -3.99 -10.22
N LEU A 140 -21.04 -3.46 -11.12
CA LEU A 140 -20.00 -4.23 -11.82
C LEU A 140 -18.91 -4.71 -10.85
N VAL A 141 -18.49 -3.85 -9.91
CA VAL A 141 -17.57 -4.24 -8.83
C VAL A 141 -18.18 -5.30 -7.92
N ARG A 142 -19.45 -5.15 -7.49
CA ARG A 142 -20.14 -6.16 -6.67
C ARG A 142 -20.29 -7.50 -7.38
N PHE A 143 -20.42 -7.47 -8.71
CA PHE A 143 -20.44 -8.68 -9.51
C PHE A 143 -19.12 -9.45 -9.45
N MET A 144 -17.96 -8.78 -9.38
CA MET A 144 -16.66 -9.46 -9.28
C MET A 144 -16.57 -10.42 -8.09
N TYR A 145 -17.25 -10.11 -6.98
CA TYR A 145 -17.25 -10.93 -5.78
C TYR A 145 -18.52 -11.80 -5.65
N GLY A 146 -19.34 -11.87 -6.69
CA GLY A 146 -20.51 -12.75 -6.79
C GLY A 146 -21.75 -12.28 -6.03
N GLU A 147 -21.82 -11.01 -5.63
CA GLU A 147 -22.95 -10.47 -4.84
C GLU A 147 -24.10 -9.94 -5.72
N ALA A 148 -23.78 -9.41 -6.90
CA ALA A 148 -24.78 -8.80 -7.79
C ALA A 148 -25.44 -9.84 -8.71
N SER A 149 -26.73 -9.64 -9.01
CA SER A 149 -27.47 -10.43 -9.99
C SER A 149 -27.40 -9.82 -11.40
N TYR A 150 -27.39 -10.68 -12.42
CA TYR A 150 -27.45 -10.26 -13.82
C TYR A 150 -28.73 -9.48 -14.15
N ASP A 151 -29.82 -9.73 -13.42
CA ASP A 151 -31.11 -9.06 -13.57
C ASP A 151 -31.01 -7.53 -13.45
N ALA A 152 -29.98 -7.01 -12.78
CA ALA A 152 -29.72 -5.58 -12.68
C ALA A 152 -29.39 -4.91 -14.04
N TYR A 153 -29.05 -5.70 -15.08
CA TYR A 153 -28.63 -5.22 -16.40
C TYR A 153 -29.57 -5.64 -17.53
N VAL A 154 -30.62 -6.40 -17.24
CA VAL A 154 -31.60 -6.85 -18.24
C VAL A 154 -32.58 -5.71 -18.51
N VAL A 155 -32.58 -5.24 -19.75
CA VAL A 155 -33.40 -4.11 -20.21
C VAL A 155 -34.46 -4.73 -21.11
N GLY A 156 -35.53 -5.25 -20.49
CA GLY A 156 -36.60 -6.06 -21.13
C GLY A 156 -37.44 -5.37 -22.23
N ALA A 157 -36.80 -4.55 -23.06
CA ALA A 157 -37.35 -3.77 -24.16
C ALA A 157 -37.15 -4.42 -25.53
N SER A 158 -36.11 -5.25 -25.74
CA SER A 158 -35.90 -5.98 -27.00
C SER A 158 -34.90 -7.12 -26.88
N SER A 159 -35.19 -8.27 -27.49
CA SER A 159 -34.33 -9.47 -27.48
C SER A 159 -32.90 -9.23 -27.99
N ALA A 160 -32.71 -8.29 -28.93
CA ALA A 160 -31.38 -7.93 -29.42
C ALA A 160 -30.53 -7.20 -28.36
N LYS A 161 -31.10 -6.23 -27.63
CA LYS A 161 -30.39 -5.50 -26.57
C LYS A 161 -30.00 -6.42 -25.42
N ASP A 162 -30.88 -7.34 -25.03
CA ASP A 162 -30.59 -8.33 -24.00
C ASP A 162 -29.46 -9.27 -24.43
N GLY A 163 -29.43 -9.67 -25.71
CA GLY A 163 -28.32 -10.45 -26.28
C GLY A 163 -26.98 -9.71 -26.21
N PHE A 164 -26.95 -8.43 -26.62
CA PHE A 164 -25.75 -7.61 -26.52
C PHE A 164 -25.31 -7.38 -25.07
N ALA A 165 -26.24 -7.14 -24.15
CA ALA A 165 -25.96 -6.99 -22.71
C ALA A 165 -25.29 -8.26 -22.16
N THR A 166 -25.82 -9.44 -22.52
CA THR A 166 -25.28 -10.74 -22.10
C THR A 166 -23.85 -10.92 -22.60
N ILE A 167 -23.57 -10.61 -23.87
CA ILE A 167 -22.22 -10.74 -24.44
C ILE A 167 -21.25 -9.77 -23.77
N LEU A 168 -21.65 -8.50 -23.61
CA LEU A 168 -20.83 -7.47 -22.95
C LEU A 168 -20.47 -7.90 -21.53
N PHE A 169 -21.45 -8.47 -20.83
CA PHE A 169 -21.29 -8.98 -19.48
C PHE A 169 -20.35 -10.18 -19.42
N LEU A 170 -20.47 -11.16 -20.33
CA LEU A 170 -19.55 -12.29 -20.40
C LEU A 170 -18.12 -11.85 -20.70
N VAL A 171 -17.95 -10.85 -21.57
CA VAL A 171 -16.63 -10.27 -21.87
C VAL A 171 -16.08 -9.52 -20.66
N TYR A 172 -16.89 -8.75 -19.94
CA TYR A 172 -16.48 -8.11 -18.69
C TYR A 172 -16.10 -9.15 -17.64
N ALA A 173 -16.95 -10.15 -17.41
CA ALA A 173 -16.71 -11.19 -16.41
C ALA A 173 -15.44 -11.97 -16.72
N ALA A 174 -15.29 -12.48 -17.94
CA ALA A 174 -14.10 -13.23 -18.35
C ALA A 174 -12.85 -12.34 -18.37
N GLY A 175 -12.95 -11.14 -18.94
CA GLY A 175 -11.85 -10.20 -19.04
C GLY A 175 -11.37 -9.75 -17.66
N ILE A 176 -12.27 -9.29 -16.80
CA ILE A 176 -11.87 -8.76 -15.49
C ILE A 176 -11.51 -9.87 -14.51
N THR A 177 -12.37 -10.88 -14.33
CA THR A 177 -12.11 -11.86 -13.27
C THR A 177 -10.95 -12.81 -13.61
N VAL A 178 -10.84 -13.27 -14.86
CA VAL A 178 -9.81 -14.24 -15.24
C VAL A 178 -8.51 -13.53 -15.63
N LEU A 179 -8.56 -12.48 -16.46
CA LEU A 179 -7.33 -11.83 -16.92
C LEU A 179 -6.66 -11.03 -15.80
N LEU A 180 -7.40 -10.19 -15.05
CA LEU A 180 -6.76 -9.39 -14.01
C LEU A 180 -6.24 -10.25 -12.87
N SER A 181 -6.93 -11.33 -12.48
CA SER A 181 -6.42 -12.25 -11.45
C SER A 181 -5.15 -12.98 -11.91
N ALA A 182 -5.12 -13.47 -13.15
CA ALA A 182 -3.93 -14.11 -13.71
C ALA A 182 -2.74 -13.14 -13.79
N VAL A 183 -2.98 -11.91 -14.26
CA VAL A 183 -1.97 -10.84 -14.33
C VAL A 183 -1.49 -10.45 -12.93
N LEU A 184 -2.41 -10.33 -11.97
CA LEU A 184 -2.09 -10.02 -10.58
C LEU A 184 -1.15 -11.07 -9.98
N ILE A 185 -1.49 -12.36 -10.12
CA ILE A 185 -0.67 -13.45 -9.60
C ILE A 185 0.70 -13.44 -10.29
N ALA A 186 0.74 -13.30 -11.61
CA ALA A 186 1.99 -13.25 -12.37
C ALA A 186 2.90 -12.08 -11.92
N MET A 187 2.31 -10.93 -11.65
CA MET A 187 2.98 -9.72 -11.19
C MET A 187 3.60 -9.90 -9.79
N VAL A 188 2.85 -10.50 -8.86
CA VAL A 188 3.36 -10.83 -7.51
C VAL A 188 4.51 -11.83 -7.59
N VAL A 189 4.34 -12.91 -8.35
CA VAL A 189 5.40 -13.93 -8.54
C VAL A 189 6.64 -13.34 -9.19
N HIS A 190 6.48 -12.49 -10.22
CA HIS A 190 7.60 -11.82 -10.87
C HIS A 190 8.36 -10.90 -9.91
N THR A 191 7.63 -10.13 -9.10
CA THR A 191 8.24 -9.21 -8.12
C THR A 191 8.98 -9.99 -7.04
N TRP A 192 8.39 -11.06 -6.53
CA TRP A 192 9.01 -11.91 -5.53
C TRP A 192 10.32 -12.53 -6.05
N THR A 193 10.27 -13.19 -7.20
CA THR A 193 11.42 -13.91 -7.75
C THR A 193 12.57 -12.98 -8.15
N ARG A 194 12.27 -11.78 -8.66
CA ARG A 194 13.29 -10.87 -9.19
C ARG A 194 13.89 -9.92 -8.15
N ARG A 195 13.15 -9.55 -7.10
CA ARG A 195 13.54 -8.48 -6.18
C ARG A 195 13.82 -8.93 -4.75
N GLN A 196 13.78 -10.22 -4.45
CA GLN A 196 13.99 -10.70 -3.07
C GLN A 196 15.35 -10.28 -2.49
N GLU A 197 16.43 -10.41 -3.27
CA GLU A 197 17.79 -10.04 -2.83
C GLU A 197 17.93 -8.52 -2.63
N GLU A 198 17.43 -7.73 -3.59
CA GLU A 198 17.42 -6.26 -3.51
C GLU A 198 16.62 -5.78 -2.29
N ALA A 199 15.44 -6.37 -2.05
CA ALA A 199 14.58 -6.05 -0.92
C ALA A 199 15.27 -6.30 0.42
N LEU A 200 16.05 -7.38 0.52
CA LEU A 200 16.82 -7.69 1.72
C LEU A 200 17.95 -6.67 1.96
N GLN A 201 18.66 -6.24 0.92
CA GLN A 201 19.68 -5.20 1.02
C GLN A 201 19.08 -3.86 1.46
N ILE A 202 17.99 -3.44 0.81
CA ILE A 202 17.27 -2.20 1.13
C ILE A 202 16.72 -2.26 2.56
N TRP A 203 16.15 -3.39 2.97
CA TRP A 203 15.67 -3.57 4.33
C TRP A 203 16.81 -3.42 5.34
N ARG A 204 17.97 -4.08 5.14
CA ARG A 204 19.13 -3.94 6.05
C ARG A 204 19.60 -2.50 6.16
N GLN A 205 19.65 -1.76 5.05
CA GLN A 205 20.03 -0.35 5.05
C GLN A 205 19.02 0.51 5.83
N ARG A 206 17.72 0.32 5.59
CA ARG A 206 16.65 1.03 6.29
C ARG A 206 16.64 0.70 7.78
N TRP A 207 16.76 -0.58 8.13
CA TRP A 207 16.84 -1.05 9.50
C TRP A 207 18.01 -0.42 10.25
N THR A 208 19.21 -0.44 9.66
CA THR A 208 20.40 0.19 10.25
C THR A 208 20.17 1.68 10.51
N SER A 209 19.58 2.39 9.55
CA SER A 209 19.22 3.80 9.70
C SER A 209 18.21 4.03 10.83
N TYR A 210 17.21 3.16 10.97
CA TYR A 210 16.25 3.24 12.07
C TYR A 210 16.92 3.02 13.42
N VAL A 211 17.72 1.96 13.56
CA VAL A 211 18.46 1.63 14.80
C VAL A 211 19.34 2.80 15.22
N LEU A 212 20.15 3.33 14.30
CA LEU A 212 21.05 4.47 14.59
C LEU A 212 20.27 5.73 14.98
N ARG A 213 19.13 6.02 14.33
CA ARG A 213 18.28 7.16 14.69
C ARG A 213 17.60 6.97 16.04
N THR A 214 17.19 5.75 16.37
CA THR A 214 16.61 5.45 17.68
C THR A 214 17.66 5.54 18.78
N GLU A 215 18.87 5.05 18.54
CA GLU A 215 20.00 5.15 19.48
C GLU A 215 20.38 6.62 19.71
N ALA A 216 20.46 7.43 18.66
CA ALA A 216 20.77 8.86 18.77
C ALA A 216 19.71 9.66 19.57
N ARG A 217 18.48 9.16 19.67
CA ARG A 217 17.39 9.76 20.45
C ARG A 217 17.23 9.14 21.84
N MET A 218 17.95 8.06 22.13
CA MET A 218 17.82 7.35 23.38
C MET A 218 18.45 8.17 24.52
N PRO A 219 17.81 8.27 25.70
CA PRO A 219 18.43 8.87 26.87
C PRO A 219 19.75 8.18 27.20
N TRP A 220 20.77 8.96 27.60
CA TRP A 220 22.13 8.45 27.83
C TRP A 220 22.21 7.29 28.83
N VAL A 221 21.31 7.27 29.84
CA VAL A 221 21.24 6.19 30.85
C VAL A 221 20.90 4.86 30.19
N TRP A 222 19.93 4.86 29.28
CA TRP A 222 19.49 3.66 28.56
C TRP A 222 20.51 3.25 27.51
N ALA A 223 21.10 4.22 26.80
CA ALA A 223 22.16 3.95 25.83
C ALA A 223 23.35 3.24 26.51
N ARG A 224 23.71 3.64 27.74
CA ARG A 224 24.76 2.97 28.52
C ARG A 224 24.36 1.57 28.99
N HIS A 225 23.11 1.37 29.39
CA HIS A 225 22.60 0.08 29.87
C HIS A 225 22.46 -0.95 28.75
N CYS A 226 22.06 -0.51 27.56
CA CYS A 226 21.87 -1.34 26.38
C CYS A 226 23.12 -1.45 25.50
N ARG A 227 24.27 -0.93 25.95
CA ARG A 227 25.51 -0.94 25.18
C ARG A 227 26.01 -2.38 25.04
N LEU A 228 25.99 -2.88 23.81
CA LEU A 228 26.55 -4.19 23.47
C LEU A 228 28.09 -4.14 23.47
N GLY A 229 28.73 -5.27 23.75
CA GLY A 229 30.19 -5.42 23.74
C GLY A 229 30.74 -5.96 25.06
N GLN A 230 31.82 -6.74 24.99
CA GLN A 230 32.55 -7.14 26.18
C GLN A 230 33.54 -6.02 26.53
N PRO A 231 33.71 -5.67 27.83
CA PRO A 231 34.77 -4.78 28.24
C PRO A 231 36.10 -5.47 27.96
N ALA A 232 36.83 -4.99 26.95
CA ALA A 232 38.16 -5.44 26.61
C ALA A 232 39.13 -4.33 26.99
N TYR A 233 40.24 -4.70 27.63
CA TYR A 233 41.29 -3.73 27.92
C TYR A 233 42.13 -3.55 26.67
N ASP A 234 42.18 -2.33 26.13
CA ASP A 234 43.08 -2.01 25.04
C ASP A 234 44.44 -1.57 25.62
N PRO A 235 45.52 -2.37 25.45
CA PRO A 235 46.83 -2.05 26.00
C PRO A 235 47.46 -0.81 25.37
N ALA A 236 47.06 -0.41 24.16
CA ALA A 236 47.57 0.79 23.49
C ALA A 236 46.97 2.07 24.08
N LEU A 237 45.67 2.05 24.39
CA LEU A 237 44.94 3.20 24.92
C LEU A 237 44.93 3.25 26.46
N LYS A 238 45.36 2.18 27.15
CA LYS A 238 45.32 2.02 28.61
C LYS A 238 43.95 2.30 29.21
N GLN A 239 42.89 2.03 28.47
CA GLN A 239 41.50 2.26 28.87
C GLN A 239 40.64 1.05 28.52
N PRO A 240 39.58 0.78 29.31
CA PRO A 240 38.60 -0.24 28.95
C PRO A 240 37.81 0.24 27.72
N VAL A 241 37.96 -0.47 26.62
CA VAL A 241 37.22 -0.24 25.37
C VAL A 241 36.17 -1.35 25.25
N PHE A 242 34.97 -1.00 24.82
CA PHE A 242 33.94 -2.00 24.54
C PHE A 242 34.23 -2.60 23.16
N ASN A 243 34.73 -3.83 23.13
CA ASN A 243 34.94 -4.54 21.88
C ASN A 243 33.65 -5.27 21.49
N HIS A 244 33.15 -4.94 20.31
CA HIS A 244 32.13 -5.75 19.64
C HIS A 244 32.82 -6.99 19.09
N VAL A 245 32.72 -8.11 19.81
CA VAL A 245 33.09 -9.42 19.27
C VAL A 245 32.04 -9.77 18.24
N TYR A 246 32.29 -9.43 16.98
CA TYR A 246 31.53 -10.01 15.89
C TYR A 246 31.95 -11.47 15.83
N GLU A 247 31.03 -12.37 16.15
CA GLU A 247 31.20 -13.76 15.78
C GLU A 247 31.30 -13.78 14.25
N VAL A 248 32.49 -14.05 13.74
CA VAL A 248 32.69 -14.31 12.31
C VAL A 248 31.97 -15.62 12.06
N VAL A 249 30.67 -15.55 11.75
CA VAL A 249 29.96 -16.66 11.14
C VAL A 249 30.76 -16.96 9.89
N ALA A 250 31.49 -18.07 9.92
CA ALA A 250 32.25 -18.56 8.79
C ALA A 250 31.24 -18.87 7.69
N GLU A 251 30.89 -17.87 6.88
CA GLU A 251 30.22 -18.14 5.63
C GLU A 251 31.17 -19.01 4.82
N GLU A 252 30.64 -20.16 4.42
CA GLU A 252 31.29 -21.24 3.69
C GLU A 252 31.61 -20.82 2.24
N ASN A 253 32.09 -19.59 2.02
CA ASN A 253 32.58 -19.10 0.74
C ASN A 253 34.11 -18.96 0.81
N LYS A 254 34.78 -20.11 0.81
CA LYS A 254 36.25 -20.26 0.87
C LYS A 254 37.03 -19.56 -0.26
N ASN A 255 36.36 -19.03 -1.30
CA ASN A 255 37.04 -18.45 -2.45
C ASN A 255 37.00 -16.91 -2.51
N GLY A 256 36.02 -16.25 -1.85
CA GLY A 256 35.89 -14.79 -1.93
C GLY A 256 36.66 -14.03 -0.84
N SER A 257 36.83 -14.62 0.34
CA SER A 257 37.49 -13.93 1.46
C SER A 257 39.00 -13.86 1.29
N THR A 258 39.63 -14.82 0.61
CA THR A 258 41.07 -14.85 0.33
C THR A 258 41.49 -13.74 -0.63
N GLU A 259 40.70 -13.45 -1.66
CA GLU A 259 40.95 -12.32 -2.58
C GLU A 259 40.76 -10.97 -1.88
N ALA A 260 39.71 -10.81 -1.08
CA ALA A 260 39.49 -9.57 -0.33
C ALA A 260 40.61 -9.31 0.69
N LEU A 261 41.09 -10.37 1.37
CA LEU A 261 42.18 -10.27 2.35
C LEU A 261 43.53 -10.02 1.67
N ALA A 262 43.76 -10.59 0.48
CA ALA A 262 44.93 -10.29 -0.35
C ALA A 262 44.93 -8.84 -0.84
N ALA A 263 43.77 -8.31 -1.25
CA ALA A 263 43.62 -6.92 -1.68
C ALA A 263 43.90 -5.92 -0.52
N VAL A 264 43.42 -6.23 0.68
CA VAL A 264 43.70 -5.41 1.88
C VAL A 264 45.18 -5.45 2.25
N HIS A 265 45.82 -6.64 2.24
CA HIS A 265 47.26 -6.75 2.49
C HIS A 265 48.10 -5.99 1.46
N ALA A 266 47.74 -6.06 0.18
CA ALA A 266 48.42 -5.32 -0.88
C ALA A 266 48.29 -3.79 -0.69
N ALA A 267 47.10 -3.30 -0.31
CA ALA A 267 46.89 -1.89 -0.01
C ALA A 267 47.73 -1.43 1.20
N LEU A 268 47.84 -2.26 2.24
CA LEU A 268 48.57 -1.95 3.46
C LEU A 268 50.09 -1.86 3.20
N HIS A 269 50.64 -2.77 2.39
CA HIS A 269 52.03 -2.69 1.93
C HIS A 269 52.30 -1.46 1.07
N SER A 270 51.36 -1.06 0.21
CA SER A 270 51.50 0.16 -0.61
C SER A 270 51.51 1.45 0.20
N LEU A 271 50.83 1.47 1.35
CA LEU A 271 50.81 2.60 2.28
C LEU A 271 52.09 2.67 3.12
N GLN A 272 52.59 1.52 3.59
CA GLN A 272 53.87 1.46 4.31
C GLN A 272 55.04 1.85 3.41
N ALA A 273 55.03 1.46 2.13
CA ALA A 273 56.04 1.85 1.16
C ALA A 273 56.01 3.35 0.79
N LYS A 274 54.92 4.06 1.07
CA LYS A 274 54.81 5.52 0.87
C LYS A 274 55.18 6.35 2.10
N GLN A 275 55.39 5.72 3.25
CA GLN A 275 55.68 6.39 4.52
C GLN A 275 57.14 6.24 5.00
N GLY A 276 57.97 5.46 4.30
CA GLY A 276 59.43 5.41 4.47
C GLY A 276 60.14 6.07 3.31
#